data_AF-A0A9E6WUQ2-F1
#
_entry.id   AF-A0A9E6WUQ2-F1
#
_cell.length_a   1.000
_cell.length_b   1.000
_cell.length_c   1.000
_cell.angle_alpha   90.00
_cell.angle_beta   90.00
_cell.angle_gamma   90.00
#
_symmetry.space_group_name_H-M   'P 1'
#
loop_
_entity.id
_entity.type
_entity.pdbx_description
1 polymer ?
#
loop_
_entity_poly.entity_id
_entity_poly.type
_entity_poly.pdbx_seq_one_letter_code
_entity_poly.pdbx_strand_id
1 'polypeptide(L)'
;HKVKCIWVLPGKRLSYQRHEKRAEHWFIVSGTALVTHNGNEIKMQSGEVINIAIGDLHRIENIGNDDVVFIEIQSGTYFGEDDIERIQDDFGR
;
A
#
# COMPACT_ATOMS: atom_id res chain seq x y z
N HIS A 1 16.30 -4.04 -3.83
CA HIS A 1 15.04 -3.36 -4.19
C HIS A 1 14.12 -4.38 -4.85
N LYS A 2 12.81 -4.17 -4.80
CA LYS A 2 11.81 -5.03 -5.45
C LYS A 2 10.71 -4.13 -6.01
N VAL A 3 10.12 -4.51 -7.14
CA VAL A 3 9.02 -3.76 -7.76
C VAL A 3 7.84 -4.70 -7.93
N LYS A 4 6.64 -4.21 -7.60
CA LYS A 4 5.38 -4.92 -7.84
C LYS A 4 4.41 -4.00 -8.58
N CYS A 5 3.60 -4.60 -9.44
CA CYS A 5 2.38 -3.99 -9.94
C CYS A 5 1.22 -4.67 -9.23
N ILE A 6 0.33 -3.89 -8.61
CA ILE A 6 -0.73 -4.41 -7.76
C ILE A 6 -2.07 -3.86 -8.25
N TRP A 7 -3.05 -4.75 -8.35
CA TRP A 7 -4.43 -4.45 -8.68
C TRP A 7 -5.28 -4.58 -7.42
N VAL A 8 -6.05 -3.55 -7.12
CA VAL A 8 -7.04 -3.53 -6.04
C VAL A 8 -8.40 -3.36 -6.68
N LEU A 9 -9.19 -4.44 -6.64
CA LEU A 9 -10.55 -4.45 -7.21
C LEU A 9 -11.48 -3.50 -6.44
N PRO A 10 -12.57 -3.00 -7.06
CA PRO A 10 -13.55 -2.13 -6.41
C PRO A 10 -14.03 -2.66 -5.06
N GLY A 11 -14.01 -1.80 -4.03
CA GLY A 11 -14.41 -2.14 -2.67
C GLY A 11 -13.48 -3.13 -1.95
N LYS A 12 -12.30 -3.43 -2.50
CA LYS A 12 -11.27 -4.22 -1.82
C LYS A 12 -10.20 -3.31 -1.22
N ARG A 13 -9.51 -3.85 -0.22
CA ARG A 13 -8.39 -3.19 0.44
C ARG A 13 -7.30 -4.19 0.82
N LEU A 14 -6.09 -3.69 0.95
CA LEU A 14 -4.98 -4.42 1.56
C LEU A 14 -5.01 -4.24 3.09
N SER A 15 -4.36 -5.16 3.80
CA SER A 15 -4.27 -5.13 5.27
C SER A 15 -3.54 -3.86 5.73
N TYR A 16 -3.92 -3.36 6.91
CA TYR A 16 -3.20 -2.26 7.55
C TYR A 16 -1.95 -2.80 8.22
N GLN A 17 -0.80 -2.43 7.67
CA GLN A 17 0.47 -3.09 7.96
C GLN A 17 1.64 -2.10 8.03
N ARG A 18 2.77 -2.53 8.58
CA ARG A 18 4.06 -1.83 8.52
C ARG A 18 5.20 -2.79 8.23
N HIS A 19 6.36 -2.22 7.92
CA HIS A 19 7.60 -2.96 7.69
C HIS A 19 8.75 -2.40 8.54
N GLU A 20 9.56 -3.28 9.14
CA GLU A 20 10.68 -2.85 9.99
C GLU A 20 12.00 -2.72 9.22
N LYS A 21 12.10 -3.29 8.02
CA LYS A 21 13.35 -3.35 7.25
C LYS A 21 13.28 -2.78 5.85
N ARG A 22 12.09 -2.34 5.41
CA ARG A 22 11.89 -1.71 4.09
C ARG A 22 11.00 -0.48 4.13
N ALA A 23 11.33 0.46 3.25
CA ALA A 23 10.49 1.56 2.85
C ALA A 23 9.83 1.23 1.51
N GLU A 24 8.71 1.88 1.23
CA GLU A 24 7.96 1.71 -0.01
C GLU A 24 7.69 3.05 -0.67
N HIS A 25 7.67 3.05 -1.99
CA HIS A 25 7.25 4.17 -2.81
C HIS A 25 6.14 3.69 -3.72
N TRP A 26 4.97 4.29 -3.60
CA TRP A 26 3.80 3.94 -4.39
C TRP A 26 3.53 5.01 -5.42
N PHE A 27 3.28 4.58 -6.66
CA PHE A 27 2.80 5.43 -7.75
C PHE A 27 1.44 4.88 -8.24
N ILE A 28 0.39 5.70 -8.17
CA ILE A 28 -0.94 5.29 -8.65
C ILE A 28 -0.96 5.39 -10.17
N VAL A 29 -1.08 4.25 -10.84
CA VAL A 29 -1.18 4.17 -12.31
C VAL A 29 -2.59 4.51 -12.76
N SER A 30 -3.62 3.98 -12.10
CA SER A 30 -5.02 4.22 -12.45
C SER A 30 -5.96 4.04 -11.26
N GLY A 31 -7.19 4.53 -11.41
CA GLY A 31 -8.26 4.40 -10.42
C GLY A 31 -8.27 5.52 -9.37
N THR A 32 -9.11 5.34 -8.35
CA THR A 32 -9.19 6.24 -7.19
C THR A 32 -9.02 5.42 -5.92
N ALA A 33 -7.93 5.66 -5.22
CA ALA A 33 -7.56 4.97 -4.00
C ALA A 33 -7.84 5.83 -2.76
N LEU A 34 -8.09 5.19 -1.63
CA LEU A 34 -7.95 5.77 -0.32
C LEU A 34 -6.77 5.09 0.36
N VAL A 35 -5.71 5.85 0.60
CA VAL A 35 -4.53 5.38 1.32
C VAL A 35 -4.64 5.83 2.77
N THR A 36 -4.59 4.89 3.72
CA THR A 36 -4.44 5.24 5.14
C THR A 36 -2.96 5.19 5.47
N HIS A 37 -2.36 6.30 5.89
CA HIS A 37 -0.96 6.42 6.26
C HIS A 37 -0.83 7.02 7.66
N ASN A 38 -0.27 6.26 8.60
CA ASN A 38 -0.16 6.60 10.02
C ASN A 38 -1.49 7.12 10.62
N GLY A 39 -2.61 6.49 10.26
CA GLY A 39 -3.96 6.84 10.72
C GLY A 39 -4.65 7.95 9.92
N ASN A 40 -3.95 8.61 8.99
CA ASN A 40 -4.54 9.65 8.15
C ASN A 40 -5.04 9.06 6.84
N GLU A 41 -6.27 9.38 6.45
CA GLU A 41 -6.83 8.96 5.16
C GLU A 41 -6.53 10.01 4.09
N ILE A 42 -5.92 9.55 3.00
CA ILE A 42 -5.48 10.37 1.88
C ILE A 42 -6.11 9.79 0.62
N LYS A 43 -7.01 10.55 0.00
CA LYS A 43 -7.54 10.17 -1.31
C LYS A 43 -6.46 10.39 -2.35
N MET A 44 -6.18 9.36 -3.14
CA MET A 44 -5.17 9.39 -4.21
C MET A 44 -5.77 9.00 -5.56
N GLN A 45 -5.27 9.59 -6.63
CA GLN A 45 -5.68 9.40 -8.03
C GLN A 45 -4.47 9.08 -8.91
N SER A 46 -4.75 8.68 -10.16
CA SER A 46 -3.71 8.42 -11.17
C SER A 46 -2.69 9.57 -11.27
N GLY A 47 -1.41 9.21 -11.29
CA GLY A 47 -0.28 10.14 -11.35
C GLY A 47 0.27 10.58 -9.99
N GLU A 48 -0.45 10.33 -8.90
CA GLU A 48 -0.01 10.71 -7.56
C GLU A 48 0.91 9.66 -6.93
N VAL A 49 1.73 10.13 -5.99
CA VAL A 49 2.75 9.34 -5.32
C VAL A 49 2.66 9.46 -3.81
N ILE A 50 3.04 8.39 -3.11
CA ILE A 50 3.25 8.42 -1.67
C ILE A 50 4.50 7.64 -1.29
N ASN A 51 5.26 8.20 -0.34
CA ASN A 51 6.40 7.54 0.28
C ASN A 51 5.97 6.99 1.64
N ILE A 52 6.31 5.74 1.89
CA ILE A 52 6.06 5.03 3.14
C ILE A 52 7.44 4.71 3.73
N ALA A 53 7.77 5.37 4.84
CA ALA A 53 9.04 5.14 5.52
C ALA A 53 9.04 3.79 6.27
N ILE A 54 10.23 3.34 6.66
CA ILE A 54 10.36 2.19 7.55
C ILE A 54 9.60 2.46 8.85
N GLY A 55 8.76 1.51 9.27
CA GLY A 55 7.93 1.61 10.47
C GLY A 55 6.58 2.29 10.27
N ASP A 56 6.34 2.95 9.13
CA ASP A 56 5.06 3.59 8.85
C ASP A 56 3.95 2.56 8.67
N LEU A 57 2.82 2.81 9.32
CA LEU A 57 1.61 2.03 9.13
C LEU A 57 0.86 2.53 7.90
N HIS A 58 0.53 1.62 6.99
CA HIS A 58 -0.07 1.96 5.72
C HIS A 58 -1.06 0.89 5.23
N ARG A 59 -2.06 1.32 4.45
CA ARG A 59 -2.89 0.45 3.59
C ARG A 59 -3.41 1.23 2.40
N ILE A 60 -3.86 0.50 1.38
CA ILE A 60 -4.60 1.04 0.24
C ILE A 60 -5.95 0.34 0.10
N GLU A 61 -6.98 1.14 -0.17
CA GLU A 61 -8.34 0.73 -0.41
C GLU A 61 -8.84 1.31 -1.73
N ASN A 62 -9.57 0.52 -2.52
CA ASN A 62 -10.23 1.02 -3.73
C ASN A 62 -11.65 1.48 -3.38
N ILE A 63 -11.85 2.80 -3.40
CA ILE A 63 -13.14 3.46 -3.14
C ILE A 63 -13.89 3.85 -4.44
N GLY A 64 -13.33 3.51 -5.60
CA GLY A 64 -13.91 3.75 -6.92
C GLY A 64 -14.68 2.56 -7.47
N ASN A 65 -15.17 2.72 -8.70
CA ASN A 65 -15.88 1.67 -9.45
C ASN A 65 -14.97 0.92 -10.43
N ASP A 66 -13.80 1.47 -10.75
CA ASP A 66 -12.78 0.87 -11.61
C ASP A 66 -11.62 0.34 -10.77
N ASP A 67 -10.82 -0.58 -11.33
CA ASP A 67 -9.63 -1.10 -10.66
C ASP A 67 -8.62 0.01 -10.33
N VAL A 68 -8.13 -0.01 -9.10
CA VAL A 68 -6.93 0.74 -8.72
C VAL A 68 -5.72 -0.09 -9.10
N VAL A 69 -4.82 0.49 -9.89
CA VAL A 69 -3.53 -0.11 -10.22
C VAL A 69 -2.45 0.81 -9.70
N PHE A 70 -1.51 0.27 -8.95
CA PHE A 70 -0.36 1.03 -8.47
C PHE A 70 0.93 0.22 -8.56
N ILE A 71 2.04 0.95 -8.73
CA ILE A 71 3.38 0.38 -8.67
C ILE A 71 3.93 0.59 -7.27
N GLU A 72 4.36 -0.49 -6.63
CA GLU A 72 5.03 -0.51 -5.34
C GLU A 72 6.52 -0.76 -5.57
N ILE A 73 7.35 0.22 -5.24
CA ILE A 73 8.81 0.12 -5.28
C ILE A 73 9.31 -0.01 -3.84
N GLN A 74 9.88 -1.15 -3.50
CA GLN A 74 10.43 -1.44 -2.19
C GLN A 74 11.94 -1.21 -2.16
N SER A 75 12.41 -0.48 -1.15
CA SER A 75 13.83 -0.22 -0.87
C SER A 75 14.15 -0.56 0.59
N GLY A 76 15.39 -0.99 0.88
CA GLY A 76 15.75 -1.48 2.21
C GLY A 76 16.66 -2.70 2.15
N THR A 77 16.79 -3.37 3.30
CA THR A 77 17.76 -4.47 3.50
C THR A 77 17.11 -5.85 3.40
N TYR A 78 15.78 -5.96 3.52
CA TYR A 78 15.06 -7.23 3.51
C TYR A 78 13.63 -7.06 2.94
N PHE A 79 13.13 -8.07 2.22
CA PHE A 79 11.85 -8.00 1.49
C PHE A 79 10.98 -9.27 1.64
N GLY A 80 11.27 -10.10 2.65
CA GLY A 80 10.44 -11.28 2.97
C GLY A 80 9.09 -10.89 3.55
N GLU A 81 8.17 -11.86 3.62
CA GLU A 81 6.85 -11.64 4.23
C GLU A 81 6.90 -11.57 5.76
N ASP A 82 7.95 -12.11 6.38
CA ASP A 82 8.16 -12.07 7.84
C ASP A 82 8.46 -10.65 8.36
N ASP A 83 8.71 -9.68 7.47
CA ASP A 83 8.87 -8.26 7.79
C ASP A 83 7.54 -7.50 7.78
N ILE A 84 6.42 -8.21 7.71
CA ILE A 84 5.10 -7.60 7.65
C ILE A 84 4.40 -7.78 8.99
N GLU A 85 4.26 -6.68 9.73
CA GLU A 85 3.41 -6.64 10.91
C GLU A 85 2.03 -6.11 10.52
N ARG A 86 0.99 -6.93 10.66
CA ARG A 86 -0.40 -6.57 10.34
C ARG A 86 -1.14 -6.17 11.62
N ILE A 87 -1.71 -4.97 11.64
CA ILE A 87 -2.48 -4.45 12.78
C ILE A 87 -3.98 -4.67 12.57
N GLN A 88 -4.47 -4.54 11.34
CA GLN A 88 -5.84 -4.89 10.97
C GLN A 88 -5.82 -5.71 9.69
N ASP A 89 -6.15 -6.99 9.82
CA ASP A 89 -6.25 -7.91 8.70
C ASP A 89 -7.67 -8.45 8.56
N ASP A 90 -8.27 -8.23 7.38
CA ASP A 90 -9.58 -8.80 7.05
C ASP A 90 -9.48 -10.29 6.65
N PHE A 91 -8.26 -10.81 6.50
CA PHE A 91 -7.98 -12.15 5.98
C PHE A 91 -7.46 -13.14 7.05
N GLY A 92 -7.30 -12.73 8.30
CA GLY A 92 -6.96 -13.58 9.45
C GLY A 92 -5.57 -14.24 9.41
N ARG A 93 -4.56 -13.58 8.84
CA ARG A 93 -3.19 -14.09 8.67
C ARG A 93 -2.15 -13.39 9.54
#